data_AF-A0A962UFB8-F1
#
_entry.id   AF-A0A962UFB8-F1
#
_cell.length_a   1.000
_cell.length_b   1.000
_cell.length_c   1.000
_cell.angle_alpha   90.00
_cell.angle_beta   90.00
_cell.angle_gamma   90.00
#
_symmetry.space_group_name_H-M   'P 1'
#
loop_
_entity.id
_entity.type
_entity.pdbx_description
1 polymer ?
#
loop_
_entity_poly.entity_id
_entity_poly.type
_entity_poly.pdbx_seq_one_letter_code
_entity_poly.pdbx_strand_id
1 'polypeptide(L)'
;WNYQTQQWDTFPNINRVPFLAFGGWQAAVPANSDHIEAAWNFIAWLASPEVSGEAVVTPQAGINPYRQSHFNPERWLHLFTPEEARLYLDAQLASLKSPNVALDLRIPGHFAYTQALEVQLTRALNFEISPQEALSNVAKSWNALTDRFGRDAQRAAYRTAMGLDREVN
;
A
#
# COMPACT_ATOMS: atom_id res chain seq x y z
N TRP A 1 -5.38 20.52 -0.68
CA TRP A 1 -6.73 20.72 -0.15
C TRP A 1 -6.74 20.24 1.29
N ASN A 2 -7.03 21.13 2.22
CA ASN A 2 -7.18 20.83 3.64
C ASN A 2 -8.67 20.62 3.92
N TYR A 3 -9.03 19.43 4.42
CA TYR A 3 -10.43 19.06 4.62
C TYR A 3 -11.09 19.79 5.79
N GLN A 4 -10.30 20.33 6.73
CA GLN A 4 -10.80 21.07 7.89
C GLN A 4 -11.08 22.53 7.53
N THR A 5 -10.15 23.18 6.82
CA THR A 5 -10.28 24.59 6.41
C THR A 5 -11.02 24.75 5.08
N GLN A 6 -11.18 23.67 4.32
CA GLN A 6 -11.72 23.66 2.96
C GLN A 6 -10.98 24.61 2.01
N GLN A 7 -9.66 24.65 2.11
CA GLN A 7 -8.79 25.50 1.29
C GLN A 7 -7.57 24.76 0.74
N TRP A 8 -6.92 25.34 -0.26
CA TRP A 8 -5.64 24.85 -0.76
C TRP A 8 -4.50 25.45 0.06
N ASP A 9 -3.97 24.68 1.01
CA ASP A 9 -2.78 25.07 1.75
C ASP A 9 -1.53 24.98 0.86
N THR A 10 -0.64 25.96 0.99
CA THR A 10 0.70 25.96 0.39
C THR A 10 1.73 25.65 1.47
N PHE A 11 2.73 24.85 1.12
CA PHE A 11 3.82 24.48 2.02
C PHE A 11 5.15 25.00 1.47
N PRO A 12 6.06 25.49 2.32
CA PRO A 12 7.37 25.96 1.87
C PRO A 12 8.24 24.84 1.32
N ASN A 13 7.97 23.59 1.70
CA ASN A 13 8.65 22.39 1.24
C ASN A 13 7.65 21.42 0.60
N ILE A 14 8.15 20.58 -0.31
CA ILE A 14 7.36 19.50 -0.92
C ILE A 14 6.89 18.54 0.17
N ASN A 15 5.58 18.32 0.25
CA ASN A 15 5.00 17.29 1.10
C ASN A 15 5.27 15.91 0.48
N ARG A 16 6.21 15.14 1.05
CA ARG A 16 6.55 13.80 0.57
C ARG A 16 5.61 12.77 1.20
N VAL A 17 4.79 12.17 0.36
CA VAL A 17 3.84 11.11 0.74
C VAL A 17 4.24 9.83 0.01
N PRO A 18 5.17 9.02 0.53
CA PRO A 18 5.45 7.73 -0.07
C PRO A 18 4.19 6.87 -0.02
N PHE A 19 3.79 6.37 -1.18
CA PHE A 19 2.73 5.39 -1.29
C PHE A 19 3.37 4.00 -1.21
N LEU A 20 3.11 3.29 -0.12
CA LEU A 20 3.66 1.95 0.12
C LEU A 20 2.89 0.86 -0.67
N ALA A 21 2.41 1.22 -1.86
CA ALA A 21 1.50 0.49 -2.73
C ALA A 21 1.66 -1.03 -2.66
N PHE A 22 0.53 -1.75 -2.76
CA PHE A 22 0.49 -3.22 -2.64
C PHE A 22 1.02 -3.63 -1.26
N GLY A 23 0.14 -3.55 -0.25
CA GLY A 23 0.34 -3.75 1.20
C GLY A 23 0.97 -5.07 1.68
N GLY A 24 1.90 -5.61 0.90
CA GLY A 24 2.70 -6.79 1.14
C GLY A 24 2.02 -8.06 0.63
N TRP A 25 2.86 -9.08 0.44
CA TRP A 25 2.39 -10.45 0.41
C TRP A 25 1.97 -10.86 1.83
N GLN A 26 0.77 -11.41 1.96
CA GLN A 26 0.22 -11.86 3.23
C GLN A 26 -0.03 -13.36 3.18
N ALA A 27 0.35 -14.06 4.24
CA ALA A 27 0.02 -15.47 4.45
C ALA A 27 -0.97 -15.57 5.63
N ALA A 28 -2.00 -16.40 5.48
CA ALA A 28 -3.03 -16.59 6.48
C ALA A 28 -3.40 -18.07 6.58
N VAL A 29 -3.81 -18.49 7.78
CA VAL A 29 -4.32 -19.85 8.03
C VAL A 29 -5.84 -19.80 8.14
N PRO A 30 -6.59 -20.52 7.30
CA PRO A 30 -8.05 -20.63 7.43
C PRO A 30 -8.42 -21.21 8.79
N ALA A 31 -9.42 -20.60 9.43
CA ALA A 31 -9.86 -21.01 10.77
C ALA A 31 -10.41 -22.46 10.83
N ASN A 32 -10.83 -23.01 9.69
CA ASN A 32 -11.36 -24.36 9.53
C ASN A 32 -10.33 -25.37 8.96
N SER A 33 -9.02 -25.06 9.02
CA SER A 33 -7.98 -25.98 8.59
C SER A 33 -7.82 -27.15 9.56
N ASP A 34 -7.65 -28.37 9.04
CA ASP A 34 -7.31 -29.55 9.84
C ASP A 34 -5.81 -29.60 10.24
N HIS A 35 -5.01 -28.66 9.75
CA HIS A 35 -3.55 -28.62 9.91
C HIS A 35 -3.03 -27.24 10.35
N ILE A 36 -3.72 -26.60 11.30
CA ILE A 36 -3.41 -25.23 11.75
C ILE A 36 -1.96 -25.07 12.22
N GLU A 37 -1.47 -25.99 13.07
CA GLU A 37 -0.10 -25.91 13.61
C GLU A 37 0.96 -26.03 12.51
N ALA A 38 0.82 -27.00 11.62
CA ALA A 38 1.74 -27.18 10.49
C ALA A 38 1.74 -25.96 9.56
N ALA A 39 0.56 -25.38 9.29
CA ALA A 39 0.45 -24.17 8.48
C ALA A 39 1.15 -22.97 9.14
N TRP A 40 1.00 -22.78 10.45
CA TRP A 40 1.72 -21.73 11.18
C TRP A 40 3.23 -21.95 11.22
N ASN A 41 3.68 -23.19 11.41
CA ASN A 41 5.11 -23.53 11.35
C ASN A 41 5.68 -23.22 9.96
N PHE A 42 4.95 -23.54 8.88
CA PHE A 42 5.35 -23.18 7.53
C PHE A 42 5.44 -21.67 7.32
N ILE A 43 4.44 -20.90 7.78
CA ILE A 43 4.47 -19.43 7.67
C ILE A 43 5.65 -18.84 8.46
N ALA A 44 5.93 -19.37 9.67
CA ALA A 44 7.06 -18.94 10.48
C ALA A 44 8.41 -19.21 9.78
N TRP A 45 8.55 -20.39 9.16
CA TRP A 45 9.71 -20.74 8.35
C TRP A 45 9.83 -19.83 7.11
N LEU A 46 8.75 -19.68 6.34
CA LEU A 46 8.71 -18.85 5.13
C LEU A 46 9.11 -17.40 5.41
N ALA A 47 8.66 -16.87 6.55
CA ALA A 47 8.95 -15.51 6.97
C ALA A 47 10.26 -15.39 7.78
N SER A 48 11.00 -16.48 8.03
CA SER A 48 12.24 -16.43 8.81
C SER A 48 13.30 -15.55 8.14
N PRO A 49 14.21 -14.91 8.90
CA PRO A 49 15.23 -14.03 8.33
C PRO A 49 16.11 -14.68 7.25
N GLU A 50 16.33 -15.99 7.35
CA GLU A 50 17.09 -16.77 6.37
C GLU A 50 16.30 -16.93 5.07
N VAL A 51 15.11 -17.53 5.13
CA VAL A 51 14.27 -17.80 3.94
C VAL A 51 13.82 -16.51 3.27
N SER A 52 13.34 -15.53 4.05
CA SER A 52 12.92 -14.25 3.50
C SER A 52 14.07 -13.41 2.99
N GLY A 53 15.27 -13.59 3.57
CA GLY A 53 16.50 -12.96 3.11
C GLY A 53 16.88 -13.40 1.71
N GLU A 54 16.76 -14.68 1.38
CA GLU A 54 16.99 -15.16 0.02
C GLU A 54 15.88 -14.70 -0.94
N ALA A 55 14.63 -14.67 -0.46
CA ALA A 55 13.51 -14.28 -1.28
C ALA A 55 13.60 -12.82 -1.76
N VAL A 56 14.03 -11.88 -0.91
CA VAL A 56 14.12 -10.45 -1.30
C VAL A 56 15.15 -10.16 -2.39
N VAL A 57 16.11 -11.06 -2.60
CA VAL A 57 17.16 -10.93 -3.62
C VAL A 57 17.05 -11.98 -4.72
N THR A 58 15.87 -12.60 -4.83
CA THR A 58 15.51 -13.51 -5.92
C THR A 58 14.54 -12.78 -6.85
N PRO A 59 14.92 -12.45 -8.10
CA PRO A 59 14.10 -11.61 -8.99
C PRO A 59 12.65 -12.11 -9.19
N GLN A 60 12.44 -13.42 -9.24
CA GLN A 60 11.12 -14.02 -9.46
C GLN A 60 10.23 -14.04 -8.22
N ALA A 61 10.78 -13.80 -7.03
CA ALA A 61 9.99 -13.80 -5.80
C ALA A 61 9.07 -12.57 -5.71
N GLY A 62 9.46 -11.44 -6.31
CA GLY A 62 8.65 -10.21 -6.30
C GLY A 62 8.47 -9.61 -4.90
N ILE A 63 9.44 -9.79 -4.01
CA ILE A 63 9.39 -9.36 -2.61
C ILE A 63 10.40 -8.23 -2.38
N ASN A 64 9.93 -7.11 -1.88
CA ASN A 64 10.77 -5.98 -1.44
C ASN A 64 11.23 -6.14 0.03
N PRO A 65 12.27 -5.41 0.49
CA PRO A 65 12.65 -5.39 1.90
C PRO A 65 11.48 -5.04 2.83
N TYR A 66 11.22 -5.89 3.82
CA TYR A 66 10.17 -5.68 4.84
C TYR A 66 10.63 -6.03 6.27
N ARG A 67 11.87 -6.53 6.44
CA ARG A 67 12.52 -6.76 7.73
C ARG A 67 13.80 -5.94 7.83
N GLN A 68 14.20 -5.58 9.04
CA GLN A 68 15.47 -4.88 9.27
C GLN A 68 16.67 -5.66 8.71
N SER A 69 16.68 -6.99 8.85
CA SER A 69 17.73 -7.86 8.33
C SER A 69 17.86 -7.84 6.80
N HIS A 70 16.83 -7.42 6.07
CA HIS A 70 16.86 -7.32 4.60
C HIS A 70 17.68 -6.11 4.12
N PHE A 71 17.92 -5.13 4.99
CA PHE A 71 18.69 -3.91 4.69
C PHE A 71 20.21 -4.10 4.87
N ASN A 72 20.70 -5.34 4.93
CA ASN A 72 22.14 -5.61 4.86
C ASN A 72 22.60 -5.50 3.39
N PRO A 73 23.42 -4.51 3.00
CA PRO A 73 23.81 -4.28 1.60
C PRO A 73 24.57 -5.46 0.98
N GLU A 74 25.34 -6.21 1.77
CA GLU A 74 26.12 -7.37 1.29
C GLU A 74 25.24 -8.40 0.59
N ARG A 75 23.99 -8.55 1.07
CA ARG A 75 23.01 -9.48 0.50
C ARG A 75 22.60 -9.12 -0.93
N TRP A 76 22.78 -7.88 -1.35
CA TRP A 76 22.31 -7.37 -2.64
C TRP A 76 23.39 -7.29 -3.70
N LEU A 77 24.66 -7.54 -3.33
CA LEU A 77 25.82 -7.30 -4.19
C LEU A 77 25.92 -8.27 -5.38
N HIS A 78 25.17 -9.37 -5.40
CA HIS A 78 25.05 -10.23 -6.58
C HIS A 78 24.05 -9.72 -7.62
N LEU A 79 23.18 -8.76 -7.25
CA LEU A 79 22.23 -8.11 -8.16
C LEU A 79 22.68 -6.70 -8.54
N PHE A 80 23.31 -6.00 -7.60
CA PHE A 80 23.59 -4.57 -7.67
C PHE A 80 25.06 -4.28 -7.38
N THR A 81 25.57 -3.21 -7.96
CA THR A 81 26.81 -2.59 -7.46
C THR A 81 26.60 -2.08 -6.02
N PRO A 82 27.68 -1.85 -5.25
CA PRO A 82 27.56 -1.30 -3.90
C PRO A 82 26.79 0.04 -3.84
N GLU A 83 26.96 0.90 -4.85
CA GLU A 83 26.23 2.17 -4.93
C GLU A 83 24.74 1.97 -5.19
N GLU A 84 24.39 1.12 -6.16
CA GLU A 84 22.99 0.79 -6.47
C GLU A 84 22.28 0.14 -5.28
N ALA A 85 22.94 -0.81 -4.60
CA ALA A 85 22.39 -1.46 -3.41
C ALA A 85 22.12 -0.43 -2.31
N ARG A 86 23.07 0.49 -2.06
CA ARG A 86 22.89 1.56 -1.07
C ARG A 86 21.72 2.47 -1.45
N LEU A 87 21.68 2.98 -2.69
CA LEU A 87 20.62 3.88 -3.16
C LEU A 87 19.23 3.24 -3.08
N TYR A 88 19.11 1.98 -3.50
CA TYR A 88 17.86 1.23 -3.44
C TYR A 88 17.39 1.01 -2.00
N LEU A 89 18.29 0.51 -1.13
CA LEU A 89 17.95 0.23 0.27
C LEU A 89 17.63 1.51 1.06
N ASP A 90 18.39 2.59 0.85
CA ASP A 90 18.13 3.88 1.48
C ASP A 90 16.76 4.44 1.07
N ALA A 91 16.40 4.35 -0.22
CA ALA A 91 15.11 4.82 -0.73
C ALA A 91 13.93 4.02 -0.15
N GLN A 92 14.07 2.69 -0.07
CA GLN A 92 13.07 1.81 0.55
C GLN A 92 12.92 2.10 2.04
N LEU A 93 14.04 2.21 2.76
CA LEU A 93 14.03 2.46 4.20
C LEU A 93 13.44 3.84 4.53
N ALA A 94 13.78 4.87 3.74
CA ALA A 94 13.22 6.21 3.88
C ALA A 94 11.71 6.23 3.65
N SER A 95 11.22 5.48 2.64
CA SER A 95 9.79 5.34 2.37
C SER A 95 9.06 4.67 3.54
N LEU A 96 9.58 3.54 4.05
CA LEU A 96 8.99 2.79 5.17
C LEU A 96 9.03 3.55 6.50
N LYS A 97 10.03 4.41 6.71
CA LYS A 97 10.16 5.24 7.92
C LYS A 97 9.46 6.58 7.83
N SER A 98 8.86 6.93 6.70
CA SER A 98 8.19 8.22 6.53
C SER A 98 7.03 8.34 7.53
N PRO A 99 6.89 9.46 8.23
CA PRO A 99 5.74 9.70 9.11
C PRO A 99 4.46 9.98 8.34
N ASN A 100 4.54 10.18 7.02
CA ASN A 100 3.43 10.58 6.16
C ASN A 100 3.22 9.58 5.02
N VAL A 101 3.14 8.29 5.35
CA VAL A 101 2.87 7.23 4.36
C VAL A 101 1.41 7.25 3.92
N ALA A 102 1.18 7.12 2.61
CA ALA A 102 -0.13 6.75 2.09
C ALA A 102 -0.25 5.23 2.08
N LEU A 103 -1.36 4.72 2.62
CA LEU A 103 -1.71 3.31 2.64
C LEU A 103 -2.76 3.01 1.56
N ASP A 104 -2.81 1.76 1.11
CA ASP A 104 -3.87 1.28 0.22
C ASP A 104 -5.26 1.47 0.85
N LEU A 105 -6.26 1.70 0.00
CA LEU A 105 -7.67 1.80 0.41
C LEU A 105 -8.20 0.43 0.84
N ARG A 106 -8.16 0.15 2.14
CA ARG A 106 -8.55 -1.15 2.72
C ARG A 106 -10.01 -1.16 3.19
N ILE A 107 -10.94 -1.08 2.23
CA ILE A 107 -12.38 -1.16 2.49
C ILE A 107 -13.04 -2.26 1.63
N PRO A 108 -14.20 -2.80 2.04
CA PRO A 108 -14.98 -3.71 1.20
C PRO A 108 -15.22 -3.15 -0.19
N GLY A 109 -15.00 -3.98 -1.22
CA GLY A 109 -15.18 -3.56 -2.61
C GLY A 109 -14.07 -2.69 -3.18
N HIS A 110 -12.91 -2.54 -2.49
CA HIS A 110 -11.72 -1.81 -2.95
C HIS A 110 -11.45 -1.93 -4.46
N PHE A 111 -11.46 -3.14 -5.01
CA PHE A 111 -11.23 -3.37 -6.45
C PHE A 111 -12.16 -2.57 -7.36
N ALA A 112 -13.43 -2.40 -6.98
CA ALA A 112 -14.39 -1.62 -7.76
C ALA A 112 -14.08 -0.11 -7.71
N TYR A 113 -13.60 0.40 -6.57
CA TYR A 113 -13.13 1.79 -6.45
C TYR A 113 -11.91 2.04 -7.33
N THR A 114 -10.93 1.13 -7.29
CA THR A 114 -9.71 1.20 -8.09
C THR A 114 -10.01 1.10 -9.57
N GLN A 115 -10.86 0.16 -9.99
CA GLN A 115 -11.30 0.04 -11.39
C GLN A 115 -12.02 1.31 -11.87
N ALA A 116 -12.89 1.92 -11.05
CA ALA A 116 -13.57 3.15 -11.42
C ALA A 116 -12.59 4.33 -11.61
N LEU A 117 -11.51 4.36 -10.82
CA LEU A 117 -10.42 5.32 -10.99
C LEU A 117 -9.64 5.05 -12.28
N GLU A 118 -9.18 3.81 -12.47
CA GLU A 118 -8.36 3.39 -13.62
C GLU A 118 -9.05 3.70 -14.95
N VAL A 119 -10.35 3.38 -15.07
CA VAL A 119 -11.12 3.66 -16.30
C VAL A 119 -11.08 5.14 -16.65
N GLN A 120 -11.33 6.05 -15.71
CA GLN A 120 -11.34 7.48 -16.01
C GLN A 120 -9.92 8.05 -16.19
N LEU A 121 -8.94 7.51 -15.46
CA LEU A 121 -7.53 7.86 -15.62
C LEU A 121 -7.02 7.52 -17.03
N THR A 122 -7.31 6.31 -17.53
CA THR A 122 -6.93 5.90 -18.89
C THR A 122 -7.55 6.84 -19.93
N ARG A 123 -8.83 7.19 -19.81
CA ARG A 123 -9.48 8.14 -20.73
C ARG A 123 -8.82 9.52 -20.73
N ALA A 124 -8.43 10.02 -19.56
CA ALA A 124 -7.72 11.30 -19.46
C ALA A 124 -6.31 11.22 -20.08
N LEU A 125 -5.58 10.13 -19.85
CA LEU A 125 -4.25 9.91 -20.43
C LEU A 125 -4.29 9.76 -21.95
N ASN A 126 -5.40 9.24 -22.49
CA ASN A 126 -5.68 9.17 -23.93
C ASN A 126 -6.21 10.50 -24.50
N PHE A 127 -6.30 11.56 -23.70
CA PHE A 127 -6.87 12.87 -24.08
C PHE A 127 -8.35 12.82 -24.53
N GLU A 128 -9.10 11.78 -24.17
CA GLU A 128 -10.52 11.66 -24.50
C GLU A 128 -11.41 12.59 -23.67
N ILE A 129 -10.98 12.88 -22.44
CA ILE A 129 -11.66 13.78 -21.50
C ILE A 129 -10.63 14.61 -20.72
N SER A 130 -11.07 15.74 -20.17
CA SER A 130 -10.21 16.56 -19.31
C SER A 130 -9.90 15.86 -17.98
N PRO A 131 -8.76 16.18 -17.32
CA PRO A 131 -8.48 15.69 -15.96
C PRO A 131 -9.59 16.03 -14.95
N GLN A 132 -10.17 17.23 -15.07
CA GLN A 132 -11.29 17.66 -14.21
C GLN A 132 -12.52 16.77 -14.43
N GLU A 133 -12.88 16.48 -15.67
CA GLU A 133 -14.01 15.62 -15.99
C GLU A 133 -13.77 14.19 -15.50
N ALA A 134 -12.56 13.65 -15.72
CA ALA A 134 -12.18 12.33 -15.24
C ALA A 134 -12.37 12.20 -13.72
N LEU A 135 -11.80 13.12 -12.93
CA LEU A 135 -11.94 13.11 -11.48
C LEU A 135 -13.38 13.34 -11.01
N SER A 136 -14.16 14.14 -11.75
CA SER A 136 -15.59 14.32 -11.46
C SER A 136 -16.37 13.01 -11.66
N ASN A 137 -16.04 12.23 -12.69
CA ASN A 137 -16.66 10.94 -12.96
C ASN A 137 -16.22 9.86 -11.94
N VAL A 138 -14.96 9.89 -11.51
CA VAL A 138 -14.47 9.04 -10.41
C VAL A 138 -15.26 9.35 -9.14
N ALA A 139 -15.40 10.61 -8.76
CA ALA A 139 -16.12 11.02 -7.56
C ALA A 139 -17.60 10.57 -7.59
N LYS A 140 -18.28 10.70 -8.75
CA LYS A 140 -19.65 10.18 -8.92
C LYS A 140 -19.71 8.65 -8.72
N SER A 141 -18.80 7.91 -9.36
CA SER A 141 -18.74 6.45 -9.29
C SER A 141 -18.44 5.96 -7.86
N TRP A 142 -17.49 6.60 -7.18
CA TRP A 142 -17.14 6.29 -5.80
C TRP A 142 -18.29 6.56 -4.84
N ASN A 143 -19.07 7.64 -5.03
CA ASN A 143 -20.26 7.88 -4.22
C ASN A 143 -21.31 6.77 -4.42
N ALA A 144 -21.59 6.40 -5.66
CA ALA A 144 -22.53 5.31 -5.95
C ALA A 144 -22.09 3.97 -5.35
N LEU A 145 -20.79 3.64 -5.43
CA LEU A 145 -20.22 2.46 -4.78
C LEU A 145 -20.37 2.53 -3.25
N THR A 146 -20.09 3.70 -2.67
CA THR A 146 -20.19 3.93 -1.22
C THR A 146 -21.62 3.75 -0.73
N ASP A 147 -22.61 4.26 -1.48
CA ASP A 147 -24.02 4.07 -1.14
C ASP A 147 -24.44 2.62 -1.29
N ARG A 148 -23.98 1.92 -2.35
CA ARG A 148 -24.26 0.49 -2.57
C ARG A 148 -23.71 -0.41 -1.46
N PHE A 149 -22.50 -0.14 -0.97
CA PHE A 149 -21.88 -0.91 0.12
C PHE A 149 -22.33 -0.45 1.52
N GLY A 150 -23.10 0.64 1.61
CA GLY A 150 -23.51 1.26 2.86
C GLY A 150 -22.47 2.29 3.34
N ARG A 151 -22.85 3.57 3.32
CA ARG A 151 -21.95 4.70 3.62
C ARG A 151 -21.35 4.64 5.02
N ASP A 152 -22.15 4.31 6.02
CA ASP A 152 -21.67 4.20 7.41
C ASP A 152 -20.73 3.01 7.61
N ALA A 153 -21.02 1.87 6.98
CA ALA A 153 -20.15 0.70 7.01
C ALA A 153 -18.80 0.98 6.32
N GLN A 154 -18.82 1.64 5.16
CA GLN A 154 -17.59 2.05 4.47
C GLN A 154 -16.79 3.06 5.27
N ARG A 155 -17.47 4.02 5.91
CA ARG A 155 -16.82 5.00 6.80
C ARG A 155 -16.17 4.31 7.99
N ALA A 156 -16.85 3.37 8.64
CA ALA A 156 -16.31 2.59 9.74
C ALA A 156 -15.07 1.81 9.29
N ALA A 157 -15.18 1.02 8.20
CA ALA A 157 -14.06 0.26 7.66
C ALA A 157 -12.85 1.14 7.31
N TYR A 158 -13.08 2.31 6.69
CA TYR A 158 -12.02 3.26 6.38
C TYR A 158 -11.35 3.80 7.64
N ARG A 159 -12.12 4.17 8.66
CA ARG A 159 -11.56 4.64 9.94
C ARG A 159 -10.76 3.57 10.65
N THR A 160 -11.26 2.33 10.70
CA THR A 160 -10.51 1.18 11.24
C THR A 160 -9.21 0.97 10.49
N ALA A 161 -9.25 0.98 9.15
CA ALA A 161 -8.06 0.84 8.33
C ALA A 161 -7.03 1.94 8.65
N MET A 162 -7.47 3.18 8.82
CA MET A 162 -6.61 4.31 9.15
C MET A 162 -6.24 4.41 10.65
N GLY A 163 -6.68 3.48 11.49
CA GLY A 163 -6.43 3.51 12.94
C GLY A 163 -7.15 4.64 13.69
N LEU A 164 -8.20 5.22 13.10
CA LEU A 164 -8.93 6.39 13.61
C LEU A 164 -10.03 6.03 14.61
N ASP A 165 -10.25 4.74 14.90
CA ASP A 165 -11.28 4.28 15.85
C ASP A 165 -10.83 4.34 17.30
N ARG A 166 -9.53 4.52 17.54
CA ARG A 166 -9.00 4.78 18.88
C ARG A 166 -8.96 6.28 19.06
N GLU A 167 -9.74 6.82 20.00
CA GLU A 167 -9.38 8.10 20.58
C GLU A 167 -7.95 7.95 21.10
N VAL A 168 -7.07 8.81 20.59
CA VAL A 168 -5.73 8.97 21.13
C VAL A 168 -5.92 9.54 22.53
N ASN A 169 -5.89 8.68 23.54
CA ASN A 169 -5.67 9.09 24.93
C ASN A 169 -4.24 9.62 25.08
#